data_AF-A0A416CGC1-F1
#
_entry.id   AF-A0A416CGC1-F1
#
_cell.length_a   1.000
_cell.length_b   1.000
_cell.length_c   1.000
_cell.angle_alpha   90.00
_cell.angle_beta   90.00
_cell.angle_gamma   90.00
#
_symmetry.space_group_name_H-M   'P 1'
#
loop_
_entity.id
_entity.type
_entity.pdbx_description
1 polymer ?
#
loop_
_entity_poly.entity_id
_entity_poly.type
_entity_poly.pdbx_seq_one_letter_code
_entity_poly.pdbx_strand_id
1 'polypeptide(L)'
;MLKNIGLYFRKIDFLNFAVGAIMPIIVLFIVYSSVKSNIILQDTDFLSLLMNHKGKFIFYFFVAFIEEVIFRGIIFGLLLQKCKNKYLSCVIAALIFTLPHIFNTDNISVLVMFIFPFLYGIFANEMFYTTKSIWMPTGFHWLWNYTITSLFLVTGTQSFIYVHIIAAMIIMIPLFYIVIGKTRLSGD
;
A
#
# COMPACT_ATOMS: atom_id res chain seq x y z
N MET A 1 -13.40 3.40 -21.58
CA MET A 1 -12.86 4.27 -20.50
C MET A 1 -12.32 3.44 -19.33
N LEU A 2 -13.13 2.63 -18.63
CA LEU A 2 -12.71 1.89 -17.43
C LEU A 2 -11.53 0.91 -17.64
N LYS A 3 -11.47 0.22 -18.77
CA LYS A 3 -10.35 -0.67 -19.10
C LYS A 3 -9.02 0.08 -19.21
N ASN A 4 -9.03 1.31 -19.73
CA ASN A 4 -7.81 2.09 -19.96
C ASN A 4 -7.14 2.53 -18.65
N ILE A 5 -7.89 2.55 -17.55
CA ILE A 5 -7.39 2.88 -16.21
C ILE A 5 -7.08 1.62 -15.39
N GLY A 6 -7.01 0.43 -16.01
CA GLY A 6 -6.72 -0.83 -15.31
C GLY A 6 -7.89 -1.40 -14.50
N LEU A 7 -9.10 -0.86 -14.63
CA LEU A 7 -10.29 -1.41 -13.99
C LEU A 7 -10.86 -2.54 -14.87
N TYR A 8 -10.35 -3.75 -14.61
CA TYR A 8 -10.75 -5.00 -15.26
C TYR A 8 -11.36 -5.96 -14.24
N PHE A 9 -12.17 -6.92 -14.67
CA PHE A 9 -12.68 -7.98 -13.79
C PHE A 9 -12.30 -9.35 -14.37
N ARG A 10 -11.02 -9.55 -14.67
CA ARG A 10 -10.51 -10.84 -15.15
C ARG A 10 -10.40 -11.80 -13.96
N LYS A 11 -10.46 -13.11 -14.21
CA LYS A 11 -10.26 -14.13 -13.16
C LYS A 11 -8.95 -13.91 -12.37
N ILE A 12 -7.87 -13.52 -13.07
CA ILE A 12 -6.58 -13.22 -12.45
C ILE A 12 -6.61 -11.99 -11.54
N ASP A 13 -7.52 -11.04 -11.77
CA ASP A 13 -7.61 -9.82 -10.97
C ASP A 13 -8.13 -10.08 -9.56
N PHE A 14 -8.99 -11.10 -9.38
CA PHE A 14 -9.40 -11.57 -8.06
C PHE A 14 -8.22 -12.15 -7.27
N LEU A 15 -7.36 -12.95 -7.93
CA LEU A 15 -6.14 -13.45 -7.31
C LEU A 15 -5.18 -12.30 -6.97
N ASN A 16 -5.02 -11.35 -7.88
CA ASN A 16 -4.18 -10.17 -7.68
C ASN A 16 -4.65 -9.32 -6.50
N PHE A 17 -5.97 -9.11 -6.37
CA PHE A 17 -6.58 -8.44 -5.23
C PHE A 17 -6.28 -9.19 -3.93
N ALA A 18 -6.51 -10.50 -3.89
CA ALA A 18 -6.27 -11.31 -2.70
C ALA A 18 -4.79 -11.31 -2.28
N VAL A 19 -3.87 -11.47 -3.23
CA VAL A 19 -2.43 -11.38 -2.97
C VAL A 19 -2.05 -10.00 -2.43
N GLY A 20 -2.54 -8.93 -3.08
CA GLY A 20 -2.33 -7.56 -2.62
C GLY A 20 -2.88 -7.33 -1.21
N ALA A 21 -4.05 -7.87 -0.89
CA ALA A 21 -4.71 -7.74 0.41
C ALA A 21 -3.99 -8.52 1.54
N ILE A 22 -3.44 -9.71 1.26
CA ILE A 22 -2.77 -10.53 2.27
C ILE A 22 -1.40 -9.96 2.66
N MET A 23 -0.65 -9.40 1.69
CA MET A 23 0.68 -8.83 1.91
C MET A 23 0.78 -7.85 3.10
N PRO A 24 -0.04 -6.78 3.19
CA PRO A 24 0.06 -5.81 4.27
C PRO A 24 -0.33 -6.43 5.62
N ILE A 25 -1.24 -7.41 5.66
CA ILE A 25 -1.60 -8.09 6.92
C ILE A 25 -0.38 -8.83 7.48
N ILE A 26 0.32 -9.61 6.65
CA ILE A 26 1.50 -10.37 7.09
C ILE A 26 2.58 -9.42 7.63
N VAL A 27 2.87 -8.36 6.88
CA VAL A 27 3.89 -7.37 7.24
C VAL A 27 3.54 -6.69 8.56
N LEU A 28 2.32 -6.20 8.68
CA LEU A 28 1.89 -5.48 9.89
C LEU A 28 1.70 -6.40 11.08
N PHE A 29 1.41 -7.69 10.88
CA PHE A 29 1.44 -8.70 11.93
C PHE A 29 2.86 -8.94 12.47
N ILE A 30 3.87 -8.99 11.60
CA ILE A 30 5.28 -9.11 12.01
C ILE A 30 5.69 -7.87 12.81
N VAL A 31 5.37 -6.68 12.31
CA VAL A 31 5.66 -5.41 13.01
C VAL A 31 4.91 -5.33 14.36
N TYR A 32 3.65 -5.73 14.39
CA TYR A 32 2.88 -5.80 15.64
C TYR A 32 3.55 -6.75 16.64
N SER A 33 3.99 -7.92 16.18
CA SER A 33 4.65 -8.91 17.04
C SER A 33 5.96 -8.38 17.61
N SER A 34 6.77 -7.67 16.81
CA SER A 34 8.02 -7.07 17.27
C SER A 34 7.79 -5.94 18.28
N VAL A 35 6.72 -5.16 18.14
CA VAL A 35 6.38 -4.10 19.11
C VAL A 35 5.75 -4.67 20.38
N LYS A 36 4.88 -5.69 20.25
CA LYS A 36 4.23 -6.35 21.39
C LYS A 36 5.25 -7.00 22.33
N SER A 37 6.27 -7.65 21.80
CA SER A 37 7.35 -8.24 22.62
C SER A 37 8.18 -7.17 23.35
N ASN A 38 8.14 -5.91 22.91
CA ASN A 38 9.01 -4.82 23.32
C ASN A 38 8.28 -3.66 24.04
N ILE A 39 7.25 -3.92 24.88
CA ILE A 39 6.86 -3.08 26.05
C ILE A 39 5.46 -2.38 26.06
N ILE A 40 4.56 -2.45 25.06
CA ILE A 40 3.30 -1.62 25.14
C ILE A 40 1.96 -2.35 24.88
N LEU A 41 1.95 -3.51 24.20
CA LEU A 41 0.71 -4.19 23.78
C LEU A 41 0.48 -5.54 24.49
N GLN A 42 0.95 -5.70 25.73
CA GLN A 42 0.95 -6.99 26.44
C GLN A 42 -0.45 -7.63 26.53
N ASP A 43 -1.49 -6.84 26.81
CA ASP A 43 -2.85 -7.35 27.05
C ASP A 43 -3.80 -7.25 25.85
N THR A 44 -3.31 -6.84 24.68
CA THR A 44 -4.15 -6.72 23.48
C THR A 44 -3.83 -7.81 22.48
N ASP A 45 -4.85 -8.43 21.92
CA ASP A 45 -4.73 -9.41 20.83
C ASP A 45 -4.91 -8.72 19.46
N PHE A 46 -4.15 -9.17 18.45
CA PHE A 46 -4.16 -8.60 17.10
C PHE A 46 -5.55 -8.63 16.48
N LEU A 47 -6.23 -9.78 16.57
CA LEU A 47 -7.56 -9.95 15.99
C LEU A 47 -8.59 -9.10 16.75
N SER A 48 -8.47 -9.04 18.09
CA SER A 48 -9.31 -8.15 18.90
C SER A 48 -9.19 -6.68 18.49
N LEU A 49 -7.97 -6.18 18.28
CA LEU A 49 -7.73 -4.80 17.84
C LEU A 49 -8.36 -4.50 16.47
N LEU A 50 -8.27 -5.44 15.52
CA LEU A 50 -8.95 -5.32 14.23
C LEU A 50 -10.48 -5.30 14.42
N MET A 51 -11.03 -6.26 15.17
CA MET A 51 -12.47 -6.42 15.34
C MET A 51 -13.13 -5.24 16.06
N ASN A 52 -12.41 -4.61 16.99
CA ASN A 52 -12.85 -3.38 17.67
C ASN A 52 -13.03 -2.21 16.69
N HIS A 53 -12.37 -2.23 15.54
CA HIS A 53 -12.42 -1.18 14.52
C HIS A 53 -13.06 -1.61 13.21
N LYS A 54 -13.81 -2.73 13.20
CA LYS A 54 -14.47 -3.28 12.00
C LYS A 54 -15.33 -2.26 11.23
N GLY A 55 -15.86 -1.24 11.91
CA GLY A 55 -16.62 -0.15 11.26
C GLY A 55 -15.81 0.63 10.22
N LYS A 56 -14.48 0.68 10.36
CA LYS A 56 -13.57 1.36 9.40
C LYS A 56 -13.21 0.48 8.18
N PHE A 57 -13.55 -0.81 8.20
CA PHE A 57 -13.17 -1.77 7.16
C PHE A 57 -13.70 -1.35 5.79
N ILE A 58 -15.00 -1.10 5.68
CA ILE A 58 -15.64 -0.68 4.41
C ILE A 58 -15.17 0.72 4.00
N PHE A 59 -15.03 1.64 4.97
CA PHE A 59 -14.56 2.99 4.71
C PHE A 59 -13.19 3.00 4.00
N TYR A 60 -12.21 2.27 4.54
CA TYR A 60 -10.89 2.22 3.94
C TYR A 60 -10.85 1.51 2.59
N PHE A 61 -11.82 0.63 2.28
CA PHE A 61 -11.92 0.05 0.95
C PHE A 61 -12.23 1.13 -0.09
N PHE A 62 -13.21 1.98 0.18
CA PHE A 62 -13.58 3.05 -0.74
C PHE A 62 -12.49 4.10 -0.88
N VAL A 63 -11.83 4.48 0.23
CA VAL A 63 -10.68 5.40 0.21
C VAL A 63 -9.58 4.83 -0.71
N ALA A 64 -9.14 3.61 -0.43
CA ALA A 64 -8.11 2.92 -1.22
C ALA A 64 -8.51 2.82 -2.70
N PHE A 65 -9.73 2.37 -2.99
CA PHE A 65 -10.19 2.19 -4.36
C PHE A 65 -10.20 3.50 -5.15
N ILE A 66 -10.72 4.58 -4.58
CA ILE A 66 -10.77 5.89 -5.23
C ILE A 66 -9.36 6.42 -5.48
N GLU A 67 -8.49 6.33 -4.48
CA GLU A 67 -7.10 6.76 -4.64
C GLU A 67 -6.36 5.95 -5.70
N GLU A 68 -6.49 4.62 -5.72
CA GLU A 68 -5.84 3.80 -6.75
C GLU A 68 -6.38 4.08 -8.16
N VAL A 69 -7.67 4.34 -8.32
CA VAL A 69 -8.23 4.77 -9.60
C VAL A 69 -7.56 6.08 -10.07
N ILE A 70 -7.44 7.07 -9.19
CA ILE A 70 -6.87 8.38 -9.52
C ILE A 70 -5.37 8.28 -9.77
N PHE A 71 -4.61 7.74 -8.83
CA PHE A 71 -3.15 7.80 -8.88
C PHE A 71 -2.56 6.75 -9.81
N ARG A 72 -3.13 5.54 -9.88
CA ARG A 72 -2.56 4.43 -10.69
C ARG A 72 -3.25 4.38 -12.04
N GLY A 73 -4.57 4.32 -12.03
CA GLY A 73 -5.37 4.24 -13.24
C GLY A 73 -5.21 5.46 -14.15
N ILE A 74 -5.33 6.67 -13.58
CA ILE A 74 -5.31 7.92 -14.35
C ILE A 74 -3.90 8.53 -14.40
N ILE A 75 -3.33 8.95 -13.27
CA ILE A 75 -2.08 9.74 -13.25
C ILE A 75 -0.91 8.92 -13.77
N PHE A 76 -0.62 7.76 -13.18
CA PHE A 76 0.48 6.91 -13.61
C PHE A 76 0.26 6.36 -15.03
N GLY A 77 -0.97 5.95 -15.37
CA GLY A 77 -1.35 5.53 -16.72
C GLY A 77 -1.05 6.60 -17.79
N LEU A 78 -1.42 7.87 -17.53
CA LEU A 78 -1.13 8.99 -18.43
C LEU A 78 0.38 9.28 -18.53
N LEU A 79 1.09 9.26 -17.41
CA LEU A 79 2.54 9.46 -17.39
C LEU A 79 3.28 8.39 -18.19
N LEU A 80 2.85 7.14 -18.14
CA LEU A 80 3.43 6.06 -18.97
C LEU A 80 3.26 6.33 -20.47
N GLN A 81 2.08 6.81 -20.88
CA GLN A 81 1.80 7.14 -22.28
C GLN A 81 2.60 8.34 -22.77
N LYS A 82 2.78 9.37 -21.93
CA LYS A 82 3.42 10.64 -22.31
C LYS A 82 4.94 10.62 -22.19
N CYS A 83 5.48 10.12 -21.08
CA CYS A 83 6.93 10.17 -20.81
C CYS A 83 7.71 9.06 -21.51
N LYS A 84 7.06 7.96 -21.90
CA LYS A 84 7.68 6.76 -22.51
C LYS A 84 8.86 6.17 -21.71
N ASN A 85 8.97 6.48 -20.43
CA ASN A 85 9.98 5.95 -19.52
C ASN A 85 9.31 5.52 -18.20
N LYS A 86 9.25 4.20 -17.98
CA LYS A 86 8.61 3.58 -16.81
C LYS A 86 9.12 4.16 -15.49
N TYR A 87 10.43 4.25 -15.33
CA TYR A 87 11.06 4.66 -14.06
C TYR A 87 10.76 6.12 -13.76
N LEU A 88 10.87 6.99 -14.76
CA LEU A 88 10.53 8.41 -14.60
C LEU A 88 9.04 8.61 -14.29
N SER A 89 8.15 7.94 -15.03
CA SER A 89 6.71 7.99 -14.77
C SER A 89 6.38 7.49 -13.35
N CYS A 90 7.07 6.45 -12.89
CA CYS A 90 6.87 5.87 -11.56
C CYS A 90 7.27 6.85 -10.45
N VAL A 91 8.46 7.48 -10.56
CA VAL A 91 8.93 8.45 -9.58
C VAL A 91 8.02 9.68 -9.54
N ILE A 92 7.63 10.22 -10.69
CA ILE A 92 6.73 11.39 -10.75
C ILE A 92 5.36 11.06 -10.12
N ALA A 93 4.76 9.92 -10.49
CA ALA A 93 3.48 9.52 -9.92
C ALA A 93 3.56 9.29 -8.41
N ALA A 94 4.64 8.68 -7.92
CA ALA A 94 4.87 8.48 -6.49
C ALA A 94 5.03 9.81 -5.73
N LEU A 95 5.73 10.79 -6.30
CA LEU A 95 5.83 12.13 -5.73
C LEU A 95 4.45 12.80 -5.66
N ILE A 96 3.68 12.76 -6.74
CA ILE A 96 2.32 13.33 -6.78
C ILE A 96 1.42 12.68 -5.72
N PHE A 97 1.50 11.37 -5.55
CA PHE A 97 0.80 10.65 -4.48
C PHE A 97 1.24 11.10 -3.08
N THR A 98 2.52 11.38 -2.88
CA THR A 98 3.08 11.75 -1.58
C THR A 98 2.67 13.14 -1.13
N LEU A 99 2.54 14.10 -2.04
CA LEU A 99 2.34 15.51 -1.70
C LEU A 99 1.12 15.79 -0.81
N PRO A 100 -0.09 15.20 -1.03
CA PRO A 100 -1.21 15.39 -0.11
C PRO A 100 -0.95 14.81 1.29
N HIS A 101 -0.14 13.77 1.39
CA HIS A 101 0.07 13.04 2.63
C HIS A 101 1.00 13.77 3.62
N ILE A 102 1.85 14.68 3.14
CA ILE A 102 2.73 15.47 4.04
C ILE A 102 1.95 16.37 4.99
N PHE A 103 0.67 16.65 4.68
CA PHE A 103 -0.23 17.42 5.53
C PHE A 103 -0.98 16.56 6.56
N ASN A 104 -0.89 15.23 6.45
CA ASN A 104 -1.55 14.29 7.36
C ASN A 104 -0.61 13.94 8.52
N THR A 105 -0.25 14.93 9.33
CA THR A 105 0.82 14.80 10.34
C THR A 105 0.32 14.40 11.73
N ASP A 106 -0.82 13.70 11.87
CA ASP A 106 -1.47 13.36 13.15
C ASP A 106 -0.52 12.70 14.18
N ASN A 107 0.30 13.52 14.85
CA ASN A 107 1.48 13.12 15.63
C ASN A 107 2.53 12.27 14.85
N ILE A 108 2.57 12.40 13.53
CA ILE A 108 3.55 11.77 12.64
C ILE A 108 4.46 12.86 12.05
N SER A 109 5.78 12.63 12.04
CA SER A 109 6.70 13.62 11.47
C SER A 109 6.47 13.78 9.97
N VAL A 110 6.60 15.02 9.48
CA VAL A 110 6.52 15.35 8.04
C VAL A 110 7.46 14.47 7.22
N LEU A 111 8.66 14.19 7.75
CA LEU A 111 9.63 13.33 7.09
C LEU A 111 9.11 11.90 6.89
N VAL A 112 8.46 11.32 7.90
CA VAL A 112 7.86 9.98 7.80
C VAL A 112 6.68 10.01 6.82
N MET A 113 5.84 11.05 6.89
CA MET A 113 4.72 11.25 5.96
C MET A 113 5.14 11.61 4.54
N PHE A 114 6.42 11.89 4.31
CA PHE A 114 7.01 11.95 2.98
C PHE A 114 7.54 10.58 2.55
N ILE A 115 8.44 9.98 3.34
CA ILE A 115 9.16 8.76 2.97
C ILE A 115 8.19 7.60 2.74
N PHE A 116 7.25 7.38 3.66
CA PHE A 116 6.39 6.20 3.59
C PHE A 116 5.43 6.24 2.39
N PRO A 117 4.61 7.30 2.18
CA PRO A 117 3.75 7.39 1.02
C PRO A 117 4.53 7.40 -0.29
N PHE A 118 5.77 7.90 -0.32
CA PHE A 118 6.62 7.85 -1.51
C PHE A 118 7.03 6.41 -1.87
N LEU A 119 7.51 5.64 -0.88
CA LEU A 119 7.87 4.23 -1.08
C LEU A 119 6.64 3.40 -1.46
N TYR A 120 5.51 3.60 -0.78
CA TYR A 120 4.26 2.96 -1.17
C TYR A 120 3.81 3.39 -2.57
N GLY A 121 3.98 4.68 -2.90
CA GLY A 121 3.83 5.29 -4.22
C GLY A 121 4.46 4.43 -5.31
N ILE A 122 5.77 4.21 -5.18
CA ILE A 122 6.59 3.38 -6.07
C ILE A 122 6.06 1.94 -6.10
N PHE A 123 5.80 1.37 -4.93
CA PHE A 123 5.40 -0.03 -4.83
C PHE A 123 4.07 -0.32 -5.53
N ALA A 124 3.05 0.51 -5.32
CA ALA A 124 1.76 0.35 -5.96
C ALA A 124 1.79 0.70 -7.46
N ASN A 125 2.68 1.58 -7.91
CA ASN A 125 2.93 1.77 -9.33
C ASN A 125 3.52 0.49 -9.95
N GLU A 126 4.44 -0.19 -9.27
CA GLU A 126 4.97 -1.48 -9.74
C GLU A 126 3.88 -2.56 -9.77
N MET A 127 3.07 -2.69 -8.71
CA MET A 127 1.93 -3.62 -8.68
C MET A 127 0.97 -3.38 -9.86
N PHE A 128 0.62 -2.12 -10.12
CA PHE A 128 -0.22 -1.76 -11.27
C PHE A 128 0.47 -2.09 -12.60
N TYR A 129 1.75 -1.73 -12.76
CA TYR A 129 2.48 -1.94 -14.00
C TYR A 129 2.65 -3.42 -14.34
N THR A 130 2.89 -4.27 -13.35
CA THR A 130 3.04 -5.72 -13.50
C THR A 130 1.72 -6.42 -13.78
N THR A 131 0.62 -6.00 -13.13
CA THR A 131 -0.67 -6.68 -13.27
C THR A 131 -1.56 -6.09 -14.37
N LYS A 132 -1.23 -4.88 -14.85
CA LYS A 132 -2.09 -4.04 -15.71
C LYS A 132 -3.47 -3.84 -15.10
N SER A 133 -3.55 -3.82 -13.77
CA SER A 133 -4.80 -3.69 -13.03
C SER A 133 -4.63 -2.95 -11.71
N ILE A 134 -5.67 -2.21 -11.30
CA ILE A 134 -5.69 -1.51 -10.01
C ILE A 134 -6.01 -2.43 -8.82
N TRP A 135 -6.44 -3.66 -9.05
CA TRP A 135 -6.97 -4.49 -7.96
C TRP A 135 -5.91 -4.94 -6.96
N MET A 136 -4.70 -5.28 -7.41
CA MET A 136 -3.59 -5.61 -6.49
C MET A 136 -3.22 -4.42 -5.59
N PRO A 137 -2.93 -3.22 -6.12
CA PRO A 137 -2.62 -2.09 -5.25
C PRO A 137 -3.83 -1.67 -4.40
N THR A 138 -5.07 -1.83 -4.87
CA THR A 138 -6.29 -1.54 -4.08
C THR A 138 -6.37 -2.46 -2.86
N GLY A 139 -6.20 -3.77 -3.04
CA GLY A 139 -6.23 -4.72 -1.94
C GLY A 139 -5.15 -4.43 -0.91
N PHE A 140 -3.93 -4.11 -1.37
CA PHE A 140 -2.83 -3.72 -0.50
C PHE A 140 -3.16 -2.46 0.29
N HIS A 141 -3.55 -1.38 -0.40
CA HIS A 141 -3.80 -0.09 0.22
C HIS A 141 -4.91 -0.19 1.28
N TRP A 142 -5.99 -0.89 0.91
CA TRP A 142 -7.15 -1.07 1.77
C TRP A 142 -6.78 -1.72 3.10
N LEU A 143 -6.16 -2.90 3.05
CA LEU A 143 -5.84 -3.63 4.27
C LEU A 143 -4.62 -3.06 4.99
N TRP A 144 -3.75 -2.33 4.29
CA TRP A 144 -2.76 -1.49 4.96
C TRP A 144 -3.43 -0.45 5.85
N ASN A 145 -4.29 0.41 5.27
CA ASN A 145 -4.92 1.52 6.01
C ASN A 145 -5.81 1.01 7.15
N TYR A 146 -6.59 -0.04 6.89
CA TYR A 146 -7.42 -0.66 7.94
C TYR A 146 -6.57 -1.22 9.08
N THR A 147 -5.54 -1.99 8.77
CA THR A 147 -4.71 -2.67 9.78
C THR A 147 -3.87 -1.66 10.56
N ILE A 148 -3.18 -0.73 9.89
CA ILE A 148 -2.31 0.23 10.56
C ILE A 148 -3.10 1.13 11.51
N THR A 149 -4.30 1.56 11.10
CA THR A 149 -5.17 2.41 11.93
C THR A 149 -5.66 1.65 13.14
N SER A 150 -6.14 0.42 12.94
CA SER A 150 -6.74 -0.39 13.99
C SER A 150 -5.72 -0.85 15.04
N LEU A 151 -4.45 -1.00 14.65
CA LEU A 151 -3.39 -1.49 15.54
C LEU A 151 -2.60 -0.36 16.20
N PHE A 152 -2.12 0.61 15.43
CA PHE A 152 -1.05 1.52 15.89
C PHE A 152 -1.50 2.96 16.07
N LEU A 153 -2.40 3.46 15.21
CA LEU A 153 -2.91 4.83 15.35
C LEU A 153 -3.82 4.95 16.59
N VAL A 154 -4.73 4.00 16.79
CA VAL A 154 -5.64 4.01 17.93
C VAL A 154 -4.93 3.78 19.27
N THR A 155 -3.83 3.01 19.26
CA THR A 155 -3.03 2.73 20.46
C THR A 155 -1.96 3.77 20.74
N GLY A 156 -1.78 4.77 19.85
CA GLY A 156 -0.76 5.80 19.98
C GLY A 156 0.69 5.30 19.83
N THR A 157 0.88 4.10 19.29
CA THR A 157 2.19 3.42 19.19
C THR A 157 2.92 3.66 17.86
N GLN A 158 2.41 4.58 17.04
CA GLN A 158 2.94 4.89 15.71
C GLN A 158 4.43 5.24 15.67
N SER A 159 4.96 5.93 16.68
CA SER A 159 6.38 6.31 16.74
C SER A 159 7.33 5.09 16.77
N PHE A 160 6.89 3.95 17.29
CA PHE A 160 7.71 2.74 17.43
C PHE A 160 7.80 1.93 16.13
N ILE A 161 6.90 2.16 15.18
CA ILE A 161 6.79 1.34 13.97
C ILE A 161 7.36 1.99 12.71
N TYR A 162 7.69 3.28 12.72
CA TYR A 162 8.14 3.98 11.51
C TYR A 162 9.35 3.31 10.85
N VAL A 163 10.37 2.98 11.65
CA VAL A 163 11.57 2.29 11.15
C VAL A 163 11.22 0.91 10.60
N HIS A 164 10.37 0.16 11.30
CA HIS A 164 9.94 -1.18 10.88
C HIS A 164 9.20 -1.14 9.54
N ILE A 165 8.30 -0.17 9.37
CA ILE A 165 7.49 0.00 8.16
C ILE A 165 8.34 0.44 6.98
N ILE A 166 9.24 1.40 7.19
CA ILE A 166 10.16 1.86 6.14
C ILE A 166 11.06 0.70 5.70
N ALA A 167 11.63 -0.05 6.64
CA ALA A 167 12.43 -1.23 6.34
C ALA A 167 11.62 -2.29 5.57
N ALA A 168 10.39 -2.56 6.00
CA ALA A 168 9.50 -3.49 5.31
C ALA A 168 9.24 -3.05 3.86
N MET A 169 8.94 -1.77 3.60
CA MET A 169 8.73 -1.27 2.24
C MET A 169 9.99 -1.41 1.37
N ILE A 170 11.17 -1.08 1.91
CA ILE A 170 12.45 -1.21 1.20
C ILE A 170 12.74 -2.66 0.80
N ILE A 171 12.33 -3.63 1.62
CA ILE A 171 12.49 -5.06 1.33
C ILE A 171 11.42 -5.56 0.35
N MET A 172 10.17 -5.12 0.51
CA MET A 172 9.04 -5.60 -0.28
C MET A 172 9.11 -5.21 -1.75
N ILE A 173 9.56 -4.00 -2.06
CA ILE A 173 9.67 -3.52 -3.45
C ILE A 173 10.55 -4.43 -4.31
N PRO A 174 11.83 -4.71 -3.96
CA PRO A 174 12.68 -5.61 -4.73
C PRO A 174 12.18 -7.06 -4.65
N LEU A 175 11.67 -7.52 -3.51
CA LEU A 175 11.15 -8.88 -3.36
C LEU A 175 9.96 -9.13 -4.31
N PHE A 176 9.02 -8.19 -4.37
CA PHE A 176 7.89 -8.26 -5.30
C PHE A 176 8.37 -8.33 -6.74
N TYR A 177 9.35 -7.49 -7.10
CA TYR A 177 9.93 -7.51 -8.44
C TYR A 177 10.56 -8.88 -8.78
N ILE A 178 11.27 -9.50 -7.83
CA ILE A 178 11.90 -10.82 -8.02
C ILE A 178 10.86 -11.94 -8.14
N VAL A 179 9.85 -11.97 -7.27
CA VAL A 179 8.89 -13.07 -7.15
C VAL A 179 7.77 -12.98 -8.19
N ILE A 180 7.21 -11.78 -8.38
CA ILE A 180 6.00 -11.55 -9.18
C ILE A 180 6.33 -10.75 -10.45
N GLY A 181 7.17 -9.73 -10.33
CA GLY A 181 7.55 -8.85 -11.44
C GLY A 181 8.22 -9.62 -12.58
N LYS A 182 9.27 -10.38 -12.26
CA LYS A 182 10.09 -11.09 -13.26
C LYS A 182 9.33 -12.17 -14.03
N THR A 183 8.43 -12.88 -13.35
CA THR A 183 7.67 -14.00 -13.95
C THR A 183 6.52 -13.54 -14.85
N ARG A 184 5.97 -12.34 -14.60
CA ARG A 184 4.82 -11.81 -15.35
C ARG A 184 5.19 -10.79 -16.42
N LEU A 185 6.35 -10.15 -16.30
CA LEU A 185 6.88 -9.25 -17.33
C LEU A 185 7.63 -10.01 -18.45
N SER A 186 8.01 -11.27 -18.23
CA SER A 186 8.67 -12.12 -19.24
C SER A 186 7.70 -12.86 -20.16
N GLY A 187 6.40 -12.63 -20.03
CA GLY A 187 5.34 -13.27 -20.82
C GLY A 187 4.75 -12.40 -21.92
N ASP A 188 5.26 -11.17 -22.08
CA ASP A 188 4.99 -10.25 -23.20
C ASP A 188 6.19 -10.31 -24.17
#